data_AF-A0A1G5VQC7-F1
#
_entry.id   AF-A0A1G5VQC7-F1
#
_cell.length_a   1.000
_cell.length_b   1.000
_cell.length_c   1.000
_cell.angle_alpha   90.00
_cell.angle_beta   90.00
_cell.angle_gamma   90.00
#
_symmetry.space_group_name_H-M   'P 1'
#
loop_
_entity.id
_entity.type
_entity.pdbx_description
1 polymer ?
#
loop_
_entity_poly.entity_id
_entity_poly.type
_entity_poly.pdbx_seq_one_letter_code
_entity_poly.pdbx_strand_id
1 'polypeptide(L)'
;MGFEVKIDTNGSRPEVLRQLVEEKLVDYVALDFKAMAGNYWKITRSDLFLAFEKSLEFLLSSSLRFEVRTTIHSKLLTAGEIEKMEDWLREKGYTETYYLQHFNGDKETLEDLGKSQKPVLNQNDVVWRN
;
A
#
# COMPACT_ATOMS: atom_id res chain seq x y z
N MET A 1 10.76 8.51 -28.46
CA MET A 1 9.67 8.79 -27.51
C MET A 1 9.47 7.52 -26.71
N GLY A 2 9.88 7.51 -25.45
CA GLY A 2 9.58 6.42 -24.51
C GLY A 2 8.36 6.82 -23.67
N PHE A 3 7.47 5.88 -23.39
CA PHE A 3 6.42 6.07 -22.41
C PHE A 3 6.97 5.69 -21.03
N GLU A 4 6.63 6.46 -20.00
CA GLU A 4 6.90 6.06 -18.62
C GLU A 4 5.95 4.92 -18.23
N VAL A 5 6.51 3.84 -17.69
CA VAL A 5 5.79 2.63 -17.29
C VAL A 5 5.65 2.60 -15.77
N LYS A 6 4.40 2.67 -15.30
CA LYS A 6 4.05 2.48 -13.88
C LYS A 6 3.40 1.12 -13.67
N ILE A 7 3.83 0.44 -12.61
CA ILE A 7 3.20 -0.77 -12.09
C ILE A 7 2.44 -0.43 -10.80
N ASP A 8 1.25 -1.00 -10.70
CA ASP A 8 0.42 -0.99 -9.50
C ASP A 8 0.36 -2.41 -8.93
N THR A 9 0.82 -2.60 -7.69
CA THR A 9 1.02 -3.94 -7.11
C THR A 9 0.75 -3.97 -5.62
N ASN A 10 0.34 -5.14 -5.13
CA ASN A 10 0.22 -5.43 -3.70
C ASN A 10 1.49 -6.02 -3.08
N GLY A 11 2.58 -6.15 -3.85
CA GLY A 11 3.85 -6.70 -3.37
C GLY A 11 3.84 -8.21 -3.14
N SER A 12 2.82 -8.95 -3.59
CA SER A 12 2.71 -10.40 -3.35
C SER A 12 3.74 -11.26 -4.11
N ARG A 13 4.47 -10.68 -5.07
CA ARG A 13 5.48 -11.38 -5.89
C ARG A 13 6.81 -10.60 -5.93
N PRO A 14 7.61 -10.65 -4.85
CA PRO A 14 8.87 -9.92 -4.74
C PRO A 14 9.85 -10.22 -5.88
N GLU A 15 9.96 -11.48 -6.28
CA GLU A 15 10.91 -11.88 -7.33
C GLU A 15 10.53 -11.33 -8.71
N VAL A 16 9.23 -11.27 -9.01
CA VAL A 16 8.76 -10.66 -10.27
C VAL A 16 8.96 -9.16 -10.25
N LEU A 17 8.66 -8.50 -9.12
CA LEU A 17 8.92 -7.07 -8.96
C LEU A 17 10.41 -6.77 -9.14
N ARG A 18 11.28 -7.54 -8.47
CA ARG A 18 12.74 -7.42 -8.59
C ARG A 18 13.19 -7.52 -10.04
N GLN A 19 12.74 -8.56 -10.74
CA GLN A 19 13.07 -8.76 -12.15
C GLN A 19 12.67 -7.55 -13.01
N LEU A 20 11.44 -7.05 -12.86
CA LEU A 20 10.96 -5.89 -13.63
C LEU A 20 11.82 -4.63 -13.39
N VAL A 21 12.25 -4.40 -12.15
CA VAL A 21 13.10 -3.26 -11.78
C VAL A 21 14.52 -3.44 -12.32
N GLU A 22 15.13 -4.61 -12.14
CA GLU A 22 16.50 -4.90 -12.57
C GLU A 22 16.65 -4.89 -14.10
N GLU A 23 15.64 -5.37 -14.83
CA GLU A 23 15.57 -5.32 -16.30
C GLU A 23 15.18 -3.92 -16.83
N LYS A 24 14.94 -2.94 -15.94
CA LYS A 24 14.55 -1.55 -16.28
C LYS A 24 13.29 -1.48 -17.15
N LEU A 25 12.32 -2.34 -16.86
CA LEU A 25 11.03 -2.39 -17.57
C LEU A 25 9.97 -1.46 -16.95
N VAL A 26 10.28 -0.89 -15.79
CA VAL A 26 9.36 -0.06 -15.00
C VAL A 26 10.09 1.19 -14.51
N ASP A 27 9.41 2.32 -14.59
CA ASP A 27 9.92 3.63 -14.17
C ASP A 27 9.40 4.03 -12.78
N TYR A 28 8.28 3.41 -12.35
CA TYR A 28 7.62 3.73 -11.10
C TYR A 28 6.78 2.59 -10.54
N VAL A 29 6.72 2.47 -9.22
CA VAL A 29 5.87 1.48 -8.51
C VAL A 29 4.90 2.17 -7.56
N ALA A 30 3.63 1.80 -7.62
CA ALA A 30 2.69 2.01 -6.53
C ALA A 30 2.49 0.70 -5.76
N LEU A 31 2.83 0.70 -4.48
CA LEU A 31 2.77 -0.46 -3.60
C LEU A 31 1.59 -0.33 -2.63
N ASP A 32 0.61 -1.22 -2.76
CA ASP A 32 -0.53 -1.26 -1.84
C ASP A 32 -0.14 -1.89 -0.49
N PHE A 33 -0.11 -1.09 0.56
CA PHE A 33 -0.05 -1.57 1.93
C PHE A 33 -1.46 -1.81 2.46
N LYS A 34 -1.88 -3.07 2.64
CA LYS A 34 -3.29 -3.38 2.94
C LYS A 34 -3.64 -3.40 4.42
N ALA A 35 -2.68 -3.80 5.27
CA ALA A 35 -2.85 -3.90 6.73
C ALA A 35 -1.52 -4.28 7.39
N MET A 36 -1.43 -4.11 8.71
CA MET A 36 -0.39 -4.75 9.52
C MET A 36 -0.57 -6.28 9.57
N ALA A 37 0.53 -7.02 9.80
CA ALA A 37 0.57 -8.48 9.86
C ALA A 37 -0.58 -9.10 10.68
N GLY A 38 -0.83 -8.58 11.89
CA GLY A 38 -1.87 -9.09 12.79
C GLY A 38 -3.30 -9.00 12.25
N ASN A 39 -3.56 -8.09 11.32
CA ASN A 39 -4.87 -7.90 10.69
C ASN A 39 -4.91 -8.33 9.21
N TYR A 40 -3.77 -8.77 8.66
CA TYR A 40 -3.64 -8.96 7.22
C TYR A 40 -4.60 -10.01 6.67
N TRP A 41 -4.69 -11.17 7.33
CA TRP A 41 -5.63 -12.22 6.97
C TRP A 41 -7.09 -11.75 7.06
N LYS A 42 -7.43 -11.01 8.12
CA LYS A 42 -8.79 -10.52 8.35
C LYS A 42 -9.26 -9.60 7.21
N ILE A 43 -8.37 -8.75 6.70
CA ILE A 43 -8.69 -7.74 5.68
C ILE A 43 -8.56 -8.31 4.26
N THR A 44 -7.51 -9.09 4.00
CA THR A 44 -7.16 -9.52 2.63
C THR A 44 -7.59 -10.95 2.31
N ARG A 45 -7.95 -11.74 3.32
CA ARG A 45 -8.14 -13.20 3.22
C ARG A 45 -6.94 -13.92 2.61
N SER A 46 -5.74 -13.42 2.87
CA SER A 46 -4.47 -13.95 2.38
C SER A 46 -3.36 -13.85 3.43
N ASP A 47 -2.32 -14.66 3.28
CA ASP A 47 -1.13 -14.64 4.13
C ASP A 47 0.08 -14.08 3.36
N LEU A 48 -0.07 -12.87 2.83
CA LEU A 48 0.88 -12.24 1.91
C LEU A 48 1.65 -11.06 2.54
N PHE A 49 1.52 -10.84 3.86
CA PHE A 49 2.23 -9.75 4.53
C PHE A 49 3.75 -9.87 4.36
N LEU A 50 4.31 -11.07 4.58
CA LEU A 50 5.76 -11.28 4.42
C LEU A 50 6.24 -11.07 2.98
N ALA A 51 5.41 -11.38 1.98
CA ALA A 51 5.73 -11.11 0.58
C ALA A 51 5.71 -9.60 0.32
N PHE A 52 4.68 -8.90 0.81
CA PHE A 52 4.62 -7.44 0.76
C PHE A 52 5.85 -6.79 1.41
N GLU A 53 6.23 -7.24 2.62
CA GLU A 53 7.38 -6.72 3.37
C GLU A 53 8.68 -6.89 2.57
N LYS A 54 8.92 -8.07 1.97
CA LYS A 54 10.07 -8.31 1.09
C LYS A 54 10.08 -7.39 -0.14
N SER A 55 8.91 -7.11 -0.72
CA SER A 55 8.79 -6.17 -1.84
C SER A 55 9.13 -4.74 -1.40
N LEU A 56 8.66 -4.32 -0.23
CA LEU A 56 8.98 -3.01 0.35
C LEU A 56 10.48 -2.88 0.62
N GLU A 57 11.09 -3.86 1.30
CA GLU A 57 12.53 -3.86 1.63
C GLU A 57 13.39 -3.79 0.36
N PHE A 58 13.01 -4.53 -0.69
CA PHE A 58 13.68 -4.42 -1.98
C PHE A 58 13.57 -3.01 -2.56
N LEU A 59 12.38 -2.44 -2.64
CA LEU A 59 12.17 -1.10 -3.20
C LEU A 59 12.94 -0.02 -2.43
N LEU A 60 12.96 -0.11 -1.09
CA LEU A 60 13.75 0.78 -0.22
C LEU A 60 15.26 0.70 -0.49
N SER A 61 15.76 -0.48 -0.85
CA SER A 61 17.17 -0.69 -1.22
C SER A 61 17.48 -0.32 -2.68
N SER A 62 16.46 -0.08 -3.50
CA SER A 62 16.59 0.21 -4.92
C SER A 62 16.71 1.72 -5.18
N SER A 63 17.18 2.10 -6.38
CA SER A 63 17.12 3.48 -6.84
C SER A 63 15.79 3.86 -7.53
N LEU A 64 14.84 2.93 -7.61
CA LEU A 64 13.55 3.15 -8.25
C LEU A 64 12.65 3.99 -7.35
N ARG A 65 12.02 5.01 -7.94
CA ARG A 65 11.00 5.80 -7.24
C ARG A 65 9.73 4.96 -7.07
N PHE A 66 9.14 5.00 -5.88
CA PHE A 66 7.88 4.32 -5.60
C PHE A 66 7.04 5.10 -4.58
N GLU A 67 5.75 4.79 -4.54
CA GLU A 67 4.83 5.24 -3.49
C GLU A 67 4.25 4.04 -2.75
N VAL A 68 3.98 4.22 -1.46
CA VAL A 68 3.14 3.32 -0.67
C VAL A 68 1.77 3.95 -0.51
N ARG A 69 0.73 3.14 -0.65
CA ARG A 69 -0.66 3.60 -0.50
C ARG A 69 -1.57 2.57 0.14
N THR A 70 -2.69 3.04 0.68
CA THR A 70 -3.70 2.17 1.30
C THR A 70 -5.10 2.62 0.94
N THR A 71 -5.93 1.67 0.49
CA THR A 71 -7.38 1.89 0.34
C THR A 71 -8.09 1.70 1.69
N ILE A 72 -8.83 2.71 2.12
CA ILE A 72 -9.43 2.80 3.45
C ILE A 72 -10.94 2.59 3.39
N HIS A 73 -11.39 1.58 4.11
CA HIS A 73 -12.78 1.41 4.53
C HIS A 73 -12.85 1.50 6.06
N SER A 74 -13.71 2.38 6.61
CA SER A 74 -13.76 2.65 8.06
C SER A 74 -14.11 1.43 8.94
N LYS A 75 -14.76 0.41 8.37
CA LYS A 75 -15.01 -0.88 9.06
C LYS A 75 -13.81 -1.84 9.07
N LEU A 76 -12.85 -1.65 8.16
CA LEU A 76 -11.70 -2.52 7.99
C LEU A 76 -10.46 -1.96 8.67
N LEU A 77 -10.27 -0.64 8.58
CA LEU A 77 -9.13 0.08 9.13
C LEU A 77 -9.61 1.31 9.92
N THR A 78 -9.22 1.34 11.19
CA THR A 78 -9.40 2.46 12.11
C THR A 78 -8.27 3.48 11.97
N ALA A 79 -8.48 4.70 12.48
CA ALA A 79 -7.42 5.73 12.50
C ALA A 79 -6.13 5.23 13.19
N GLY A 80 -6.25 4.57 14.34
CA GLY A 80 -5.10 4.04 15.06
C GLY A 80 -4.40 2.87 14.35
N GLU A 81 -5.08 2.14 13.47
CA GLU A 81 -4.42 1.13 12.62
C GLU A 81 -3.64 1.80 11.47
N ILE A 82 -4.17 2.87 10.91
CA ILE A 82 -3.51 3.66 9.87
C ILE A 82 -2.25 4.33 10.43
N GLU A 83 -2.32 4.91 11.63
CA GLU A 83 -1.17 5.50 12.33
C GLU A 83 -0.09 4.45 12.59
N LYS A 84 -0.46 3.25 13.04
CA LYS A 84 0.51 2.14 13.21
C LYS A 84 1.16 1.71 11.90
N MET A 85 0.40 1.71 10.80
CA MET A 85 0.94 1.38 9.48
C MET A 85 1.94 2.44 9.04
N GLU A 86 1.64 3.72 9.26
CA GLU A 86 2.53 4.84 8.97
C GLU A 86 3.82 4.77 9.81
N ASP A 87 3.71 4.57 11.13
CA ASP A 87 4.85 4.42 12.02
C ASP A 87 5.75 3.25 11.58
N TRP A 88 5.16 2.11 11.25
CA TRP A 88 5.89 0.94 10.76
C TRP A 88 6.63 1.20 9.44
N LEU A 89 6.03 1.94 8.51
CA LEU A 89 6.70 2.34 7.27
C LEU A 89 7.93 3.22 7.57
N ARG A 90 7.80 4.18 8.49
CA ARG A 90 8.92 5.03 8.91
C ARG A 90 10.02 4.24 9.59
N GLU A 91 9.67 3.29 10.45
CA GLU A 91 10.62 2.37 11.10
C GLU A 91 11.38 1.51 10.09
N LYS A 92 10.74 1.10 8.99
CA LYS A 92 11.39 0.40 7.87
C LYS A 92 12.26 1.31 7.01
N GLY A 93 12.21 2.63 7.20
CA GLY A 93 13.01 3.61 6.47
C GLY A 93 12.30 4.22 5.26
N TYR A 94 10.98 4.05 5.13
CA TYR A 94 10.20 4.76 4.12
C TYR A 94 9.95 6.21 4.55
N THR A 95 10.50 7.15 3.79
CA THR A 95 10.46 8.59 4.10
C THR A 95 9.60 9.41 3.14
N GLU A 96 9.08 8.78 2.08
CA GLU A 96 8.22 9.43 1.10
C GLU A 96 6.77 9.52 1.61
N THR A 97 5.91 10.23 0.86
CA THR A 97 4.49 10.37 1.22
C THR A 97 3.78 9.00 1.27
N TYR A 98 3.03 8.77 2.35
CA TYR A 98 2.09 7.65 2.46
C TYR A 98 0.70 8.10 2.02
N TYR A 99 0.19 7.51 0.94
CA TYR A 99 -1.07 7.93 0.34
C TYR A 99 -2.27 7.13 0.87
N LEU A 100 -3.35 7.81 1.21
CA LEU A 100 -4.61 7.15 1.54
C LEU A 100 -5.65 7.37 0.46
N GLN A 101 -6.31 6.28 0.09
CA GLN A 101 -7.37 6.27 -0.90
C GLN A 101 -8.67 5.93 -0.20
N HIS A 102 -9.71 6.74 -0.40
CA HIS A 102 -11.02 6.41 0.17
C HIS A 102 -11.67 5.31 -0.67
N PHE A 103 -12.22 4.29 -0.01
CA PHE A 103 -12.95 3.23 -0.69
C PHE A 103 -14.16 3.81 -1.46
N ASN A 104 -14.25 3.50 -2.75
CA ASN A 104 -15.43 3.80 -3.56
C ASN A 104 -16.39 2.61 -3.58
N GLY A 105 -17.61 2.83 -3.07
CA GLY A 105 -18.66 1.81 -2.97
C GLY A 105 -19.52 1.65 -4.22
N ASP A 106 -19.02 2.03 -5.40
CA ASP A 106 -19.73 1.91 -6.67
C ASP A 106 -19.63 0.51 -7.31
N LYS A 107 -18.87 -0.40 -6.70
CA LYS A 107 -18.67 -1.78 -7.14
C LYS A 107 -19.15 -2.79 -6.10
N GLU A 108 -19.52 -3.96 -6.59
CA GLU A 108 -19.79 -5.13 -5.75
C GLU A 108 -18.52 -5.58 -5.03
N THR A 109 -18.65 -5.87 -3.73
CA THR A 109 -17.58 -6.33 -2.85
C THR A 109 -17.83 -7.76 -2.38
N LEU A 110 -16.79 -8.43 -1.89
CA LEU A 110 -16.90 -9.80 -1.35
C LEU A 110 -17.88 -9.92 -0.19
N GLU A 111 -18.05 -8.84 0.57
CA GLU A 111 -18.99 -8.72 1.68
C GLU A 111 -19.60 -7.31 1.63
N ASP A 112 -20.86 -7.15 2.09
CA ASP A 112 -21.47 -5.82 2.20
C ASP A 112 -20.84 -5.04 3.36
N LEU A 113 -19.92 -4.14 3.00
CA LEU A 113 -19.22 -3.28 3.95
C LEU A 113 -20.02 -2.01 4.28
N GLY A 114 -21.13 -1.74 3.60
CA GLY A 114 -21.92 -0.52 3.76
C GLY A 114 -21.14 0.75 3.41
N LYS A 115 -21.52 1.88 4.01
CA LYS A 115 -20.86 3.17 3.76
C LYS A 115 -19.54 3.30 4.52
N SER A 116 -18.50 3.73 3.82
CA SER A 116 -17.22 4.12 4.41
C SER A 116 -17.20 5.61 4.77
N GLN A 117 -16.64 5.95 5.94
CA GLN A 117 -16.34 7.33 6.34
C GLN A 117 -14.83 7.56 6.33
N LYS A 118 -14.38 8.76 5.99
CA LYS A 118 -12.95 9.10 6.12
C LYS A 118 -12.60 9.16 7.63
N PRO A 119 -11.62 8.38 8.11
CA PRO A 119 -11.16 8.47 9.48
C PRO A 119 -10.51 9.84 9.75
N VAL A 120 -10.65 10.34 10.97
CA VAL A 120 -9.92 11.50 11.47
C VAL A 120 -8.52 11.03 11.88
N LEU A 121 -7.49 11.54 11.24
CA LEU A 121 -6.09 11.19 11.49
C LEU A 121 -5.41 12.32 12.26
N ASN A 122 -4.51 11.97 13.19
CA ASN A 122 -3.81 12.97 13.99
C ASN A 122 -2.52 13.49 13.32
N GLN A 123 -2.03 12.83 12.25
CA GLN A 123 -0.77 13.14 11.60
C GLN A 123 -0.96 13.95 10.30
N ASN A 124 0.01 14.84 10.00
CA ASN A 124 -0.03 15.78 8.87
C ASN A 124 0.62 15.26 7.57
N ASP A 125 1.38 14.16 7.61
CA ASP A 125 2.19 13.71 6.46
C ASP A 125 1.43 12.79 5.50
N VAL A 126 0.18 12.48 5.84
CA VAL A 126 -0.68 11.61 5.04
C VAL A 126 -1.46 12.41 4.02
N VAL A 127 -1.38 12.00 2.76
CA VAL A 127 -2.10 12.67 1.66
C VAL A 127 -3.26 11.80 1.18
N TRP A 128 -4.47 12.35 1.26
CA TRP A 128 -5.64 11.74 0.63
C TRP A 128 -5.58 11.88 -0.89
N ARG A 129 -5.71 10.76 -1.59
CA ARG A 129 -5.83 10.69 -3.05
C ARG A 129 -7.22 10.18 -3.41
N ASN A 130 -7.82 10.82 -4.43
CA ASN A 130 -9.10 10.38 -5.00
C ASN A 130 -8.88 9.26 -6.02
#